data_AF-A0A9D7CAB3-F1
#
_entry.id   AF-A0A9D7CAB3-F1
#
_cell.length_a   1.000
_cell.length_b   1.000
_cell.length_c   1.000
_cell.angle_alpha   90.00
_cell.angle_beta   90.00
_cell.angle_gamma   90.00
#
_symmetry.space_group_name_H-M   'P 1'
#
loop_
_entity.id
_entity.type
_entity.pdbx_description
1 polymer ?
#
loop_
_entity_poly.entity_id
_entity_poly.type
_entity_poly.pdbx_seq_one_letter_code
_entity_poly.pdbx_strand_id
1 'polypeptide(L)'
;MYDQFGQREHITLLHCWAHAKRKFTDALDSDRVRADVALTHIQKLYAVEREIKQLQLSSEQAVEIRKQKSLPVTQALEKWMTETITQVLPESLIAGAIGYTLPRIEALKCYLFDARLQIDNNLTENAIRPVAVGKKITCSPDHIHLHNMQPSSIHCLPLAKPKISIPKPGSPKR
;
A
#
# COMPACT_ATOMS: atom_id res chain seq x y z
N MET A 1 -0.75 -5.95 -6.44
CA MET A 1 -1.06 -5.29 -7.73
C MET A 1 -0.11 -4.13 -8.03
N TYR A 2 0.32 -3.34 -7.04
CA TYR A 2 1.27 -2.23 -7.28
C TYR A 2 2.74 -2.58 -7.05
N ASP A 3 3.04 -3.67 -6.34
CA ASP A 3 4.42 -4.07 -6.00
C ASP A 3 5.30 -4.30 -7.26
N GLN A 4 4.67 -4.65 -8.40
CA GLN A 4 5.33 -4.83 -9.70
C GLN A 4 5.90 -3.52 -10.28
N PHE A 5 5.37 -2.36 -9.90
CA PHE A 5 5.87 -1.06 -10.40
C PHE A 5 7.02 -0.51 -9.56
N GLY A 6 7.22 -0.99 -8.33
CA GLY A 6 8.35 -0.62 -7.48
C GLY A 6 9.69 -1.16 -7.95
N GLN A 7 9.71 -2.04 -8.96
CA GLN A 7 10.93 -2.58 -9.57
C GLN A 7 11.48 -1.69 -10.71
N ARG A 8 10.84 -0.56 -11.03
CA ARG A 8 11.36 0.41 -12.01
C ARG A 8 12.28 1.39 -11.30
N GLU A 9 13.47 1.67 -11.84
CA GLU A 9 14.56 2.44 -11.21
C GLU A 9 14.22 3.88 -10.77
N HIS A 10 13.01 4.38 -10.99
CA HIS A 10 12.59 5.74 -10.64
C HIS A 10 11.22 5.84 -9.96
N ILE A 11 10.67 4.72 -9.44
CA ILE A 11 9.36 4.71 -8.77
C ILE A 11 9.53 4.27 -7.32
N THR A 12 9.40 5.21 -6.38
CA THR A 12 9.27 4.90 -4.95
C THR A 12 7.79 4.69 -4.63
N LEU A 13 7.41 3.46 -4.27
CA LEU A 13 6.05 3.17 -3.81
C LEU A 13 5.88 3.69 -2.39
N LEU A 14 5.04 4.70 -2.20
CA LEU A 14 4.61 5.11 -0.88
C LEU A 14 3.57 4.13 -0.34
N HIS A 15 3.72 3.73 0.91
CA HIS A 15 2.72 2.93 1.62
C HIS A 15 2.05 3.78 2.69
N CYS A 16 0.77 3.53 2.95
CA CYS A 16 -0.05 4.36 3.84
C CYS A 16 -0.31 3.65 5.15
N TRP A 17 -0.17 4.38 6.25
CA TRP A 17 -0.50 3.86 7.57
C TRP A 17 -2.00 3.57 7.72
N ALA A 18 -2.87 4.24 6.97
CA ALA A 18 -4.30 3.92 6.92
C ALA A 18 -4.58 2.46 6.54
N HIS A 19 -3.85 1.91 5.56
CA HIS A 19 -4.01 0.51 5.14
C HIS A 19 -3.48 -0.48 6.19
N ALA A 20 -2.33 -0.18 6.80
CA ALA A 20 -1.81 -0.96 7.92
C ALA A 20 -2.79 -0.95 9.10
N LYS A 21 -3.28 0.23 9.49
CA LYS A 21 -4.26 0.42 10.58
C LYS A 21 -5.53 -0.40 10.36
N ARG A 22 -6.08 -0.39 9.14
CA ARG A 22 -7.30 -1.16 8.82
C ARG A 22 -7.10 -2.64 9.10
N LYS A 23 -5.97 -3.22 8.69
CA LYS A 23 -5.68 -4.64 8.94
C LYS A 23 -5.57 -4.99 10.41
N PHE A 24 -4.95 -4.11 11.22
CA PHE A 24 -4.92 -4.30 12.67
C PHE A 24 -6.29 -4.08 13.31
N THR A 25 -7.13 -3.19 12.75
CA THR A 25 -8.51 -3.01 13.19
C THR A 25 -9.35 -4.26 12.92
N ASP A 26 -9.23 -4.86 11.72
CA ASP A 26 -9.92 -6.10 11.37
C ASP A 26 -9.49 -7.27 12.30
N ALA A 27 -8.28 -7.22 12.85
CA ALA A 27 -7.79 -8.23 13.80
C ALA A 27 -8.36 -8.07 15.23
N LEU A 28 -9.00 -6.94 15.58
CA LEU A 28 -9.52 -6.67 16.94
C LEU A 28 -10.52 -7.72 17.42
N ASP A 29 -11.37 -8.22 16.53
CA ASP A 29 -12.39 -9.21 16.87
C ASP A 29 -11.79 -10.59 17.19
N SER A 30 -10.57 -10.85 16.71
CA SER A 30 -9.88 -12.14 16.85
C SER A 30 -8.78 -12.15 17.91
N ASP A 31 -8.00 -11.08 18.00
CA ASP A 31 -6.87 -10.94 18.91
C ASP A 31 -6.73 -9.49 19.35
N ARG A 32 -7.68 -9.08 20.19
CA ARG A 32 -7.77 -7.70 20.69
C ARG A 32 -6.50 -7.25 21.37
N VAL A 33 -5.88 -8.10 22.19
CA VAL A 33 -4.71 -7.74 23.00
C VAL A 33 -3.55 -7.33 22.09
N ARG A 34 -3.25 -8.12 21.06
CA ARG A 34 -2.15 -7.79 20.13
C ARG A 34 -2.53 -6.67 19.16
N ALA A 35 -3.77 -6.66 18.68
CA ALA A 35 -4.26 -5.60 17.81
C ALA A 35 -4.21 -4.22 18.50
N ASP A 36 -4.62 -4.12 19.76
CA ASP A 36 -4.60 -2.88 20.53
C ASP A 36 -3.18 -2.33 20.71
N VAL A 37 -2.17 -3.20 20.89
CA VAL A 37 -0.76 -2.76 20.94
C VAL A 37 -0.36 -2.08 19.63
N ALA A 38 -0.58 -2.74 18.49
CA ALA A 38 -0.26 -2.17 17.18
C ALA A 38 -0.99 -0.84 16.92
N LEU A 39 -2.30 -0.82 17.21
CA LEU A 39 -3.14 0.37 17.03
C LEU A 39 -2.70 1.52 17.93
N THR A 40 -2.25 1.24 19.16
CA THR A 40 -1.72 2.26 20.08
C THR A 40 -0.46 2.91 19.52
N HIS A 41 0.46 2.13 18.94
CA HIS A 41 1.64 2.69 18.27
C HIS A 41 1.25 3.55 17.07
N ILE A 42 0.34 3.07 16.23
CA ILE A 42 -0.16 3.82 15.07
C ILE A 42 -0.84 5.13 15.53
N GLN A 43 -1.63 5.09 16.59
CA GLN A 43 -2.29 6.27 17.15
C GLN A 43 -1.29 7.33 17.63
N LYS A 44 -0.16 6.91 18.21
CA LYS A 44 0.94 7.83 18.58
C LYS A 44 1.53 8.53 17.34
N LEU A 45 1.72 7.81 16.22
CA LEU A 45 2.18 8.43 14.97
C LEU A 45 1.21 9.52 14.50
N TYR A 46 -0.09 9.22 14.49
CA TYR A 46 -1.11 10.21 14.14
C TYR A 46 -1.20 11.38 15.13
N ALA A 47 -0.88 11.16 16.41
CA ALA A 47 -0.84 12.23 17.40
C ALA A 47 0.28 13.24 17.08
N VAL A 48 1.45 12.76 16.66
CA VAL A 48 2.56 13.62 16.22
C VAL A 48 2.16 14.44 14.99
N GLU A 49 1.51 13.83 13.99
CA GLU A 49 1.05 14.57 12.81
C GLU A 49 -0.01 15.63 13.15
N ARG A 50 -0.89 15.36 14.12
CA ARG A 50 -1.84 16.37 14.64
C ARG A 50 -1.11 17.51 15.34
N GLU A 51 -0.10 17.20 16.15
CA GLU A 51 0.73 18.20 16.84
C GLU A 51 1.43 19.13 15.83
N ILE A 52 2.09 18.58 14.82
CA ILE A 52 2.75 19.34 13.74
C ILE A 52 1.76 20.29 13.06
N LYS A 53 0.56 19.80 12.75
CA LYS A 53 -0.49 20.60 12.10
C LYS A 53 -1.03 21.70 13.01
N GLN A 54 -1.23 21.42 14.29
CA GLN A 54 -1.72 22.39 15.28
C GLN A 54 -0.72 23.51 15.53
N LEU A 55 0.57 23.18 15.59
CA LEU A 55 1.65 24.14 15.80
C LEU A 55 2.06 24.89 14.52
N GLN A 56 1.49 24.55 13.36
CA GLN A 56 1.79 25.16 12.06
C GLN A 56 3.29 25.22 11.75
N LEU A 57 4.00 24.13 12.05
CA LEU A 57 5.46 24.08 11.93
C LEU A 57 5.91 24.13 10.47
N SER A 58 7.13 24.65 10.26
CA SER A 58 7.76 24.59 8.94
C SER A 58 8.05 23.14 8.52
N SER A 59 8.27 22.93 7.22
CA SER A 59 8.64 21.63 6.66
C SER A 59 9.85 21.00 7.36
N GLU A 60 10.87 21.79 7.66
CA GLU A 60 12.09 21.34 8.33
C GLU A 60 11.81 20.93 9.78
N GLN A 61 11.05 21.75 10.50
CA GLN A 61 10.64 21.47 11.88
C GLN A 61 9.74 20.23 11.96
N ALA A 62 8.86 20.02 10.99
CA ALA A 62 8.02 18.83 10.91
C ALA A 62 8.87 17.56 10.76
N VAL A 63 9.88 17.57 9.90
CA VAL A 63 10.81 16.43 9.73
C VAL A 63 11.63 16.18 11.00
N GLU A 64 12.10 17.24 11.66
CA GLU A 64 12.81 17.16 12.95
C GLU A 64 11.94 16.45 14.00
N ILE A 65 10.69 16.89 14.17
CA ILE A 65 9.75 16.28 15.12
C ILE A 65 9.42 14.82 14.73
N ARG A 66 9.20 14.53 13.44
CA ARG A 66 8.97 13.18 12.96
C ARG A 66 10.15 12.25 13.30
N LYS A 67 11.39 12.71 13.12
CA LYS A 67 12.58 11.95 13.50
C LYS A 67 12.68 11.75 15.01
N GLN A 68 12.37 12.77 15.81
CA GLN A 68 12.49 12.69 17.26
C GLN A 68 11.38 11.86 17.92
N LYS A 69 10.14 11.96 17.42
CA LYS A 69 8.96 11.35 18.07
C LYS A 69 8.41 10.14 17.31
N SER A 70 8.29 10.21 15.98
CA SER A 70 7.63 9.17 15.18
C SER A 70 8.56 8.02 14.79
N LEU A 71 9.85 8.29 14.55
CA LEU A 71 10.84 7.24 14.27
C LEU A 71 10.97 6.21 15.40
N PRO A 72 11.17 6.58 16.69
CA PRO A 72 11.29 5.59 17.77
C PRO A 72 9.99 4.79 17.96
N VAL A 73 8.82 5.41 17.74
CA VAL A 73 7.53 4.71 17.80
C VAL A 73 7.44 3.64 16.70
N THR A 74 7.91 3.96 15.50
CA THR A 74 7.90 3.03 14.36
C THR A 74 8.88 1.89 14.57
N GLN A 75 10.07 2.16 15.10
CA GLN A 75 11.06 1.14 15.46
C GLN A 75 10.56 0.21 16.57
N ALA A 76 9.90 0.76 17.59
CA ALA A 76 9.29 -0.05 18.64
C ALA A 76 8.19 -0.97 18.09
N LEU A 77 7.36 -0.45 17.18
CA LEU A 77 6.33 -1.25 16.52
C LEU A 77 6.94 -2.35 15.64
N GLU A 78 7.99 -2.06 14.88
CA GLU A 78 8.70 -3.03 14.05
C GLU A 78 9.31 -4.17 14.87
N LYS A 79 9.99 -3.82 15.98
CA LYS A 79 10.53 -4.80 16.91
C LYS A 79 9.42 -5.70 17.47
N TRP A 80 8.34 -5.08 17.96
CA TRP A 80 7.19 -5.81 18.48
C TRP A 80 6.57 -6.75 17.44
N MET A 81 6.43 -6.31 16.18
CA MET A 81 5.91 -7.15 15.10
C MET A 81 6.82 -8.35 14.80
N THR A 82 8.14 -8.14 14.82
CA THR A 82 9.14 -9.18 14.57
C THR A 82 9.16 -10.24 15.67
N GLU A 83 8.95 -9.84 16.92
CA GLU A 83 8.83 -10.78 18.04
C GLU A 83 7.47 -11.49 18.00
N THR A 84 6.40 -10.76 17.74
CA THR A 84 5.01 -11.26 17.78
C THR A 84 4.72 -12.27 16.67
N ILE A 85 5.28 -12.09 15.45
CA ILE A 85 5.01 -13.01 14.33
C ILE A 85 5.42 -14.45 14.63
N THR A 86 6.40 -14.65 15.52
CA THR A 86 6.87 -15.99 15.94
C THR A 86 5.93 -16.68 16.93
N GLN A 87 4.99 -15.94 17.52
CA GLN A 87 4.11 -16.40 18.60
C GLN A 87 2.66 -16.58 18.16
N VAL A 88 2.33 -16.23 16.91
CA VAL A 88 0.97 -16.25 16.38
C VAL A 88 0.79 -17.34 15.34
N LEU A 89 -0.44 -17.84 15.22
CA LEU A 89 -0.79 -18.81 14.18
C LEU A 89 -0.68 -18.15 12.79
N PRO A 90 -0.03 -18.78 11.79
CA PRO A 90 0.19 -18.18 10.47
C PRO A 90 -1.09 -17.71 9.75
N GLU A 91 -2.22 -18.40 9.99
CA GLU A 91 -3.51 -18.11 9.35
C GLU A 91 -4.37 -17.10 10.13
N SER A 92 -3.88 -16.59 11.26
CA SER A 92 -4.62 -15.60 12.06
C SER A 92 -4.67 -14.23 11.36
N LEU A 93 -5.72 -13.46 11.64
CA LEU A 93 -5.85 -12.09 11.11
C LEU A 93 -4.69 -11.20 11.57
N ILE A 94 -4.19 -11.39 12.79
CA ILE A 94 -3.02 -10.66 13.31
C ILE A 94 -1.74 -11.02 12.55
N ALA A 95 -1.52 -12.29 12.21
CA ALA A 95 -0.40 -12.71 11.36
C ALA A 95 -0.51 -12.10 9.96
N GLY A 96 -1.71 -12.04 9.38
CA GLY A 96 -1.98 -11.35 8.12
C GLY A 96 -1.71 -9.85 8.18
N ALA A 97 -2.03 -9.19 9.29
CA ALA A 97 -1.76 -7.76 9.49
C ALA A 97 -0.26 -7.47 9.63
N ILE A 98 0.46 -8.28 10.43
CA ILE A 98 1.91 -8.18 10.57
C ILE A 98 2.61 -8.50 9.25
N GLY A 99 2.23 -9.59 8.58
CA GLY A 99 2.80 -10.00 7.30
C GLY A 99 2.57 -9.00 6.18
N TYR A 100 1.53 -8.17 6.26
CA TYR A 100 1.37 -7.04 5.35
C TYR A 100 2.30 -5.87 5.69
N THR A 101 2.39 -5.53 6.98
CA THR A 101 3.01 -4.29 7.47
C THR A 101 4.52 -4.39 7.55
N LEU A 102 5.06 -5.51 8.06
CA LEU A 102 6.49 -5.68 8.32
C LEU A 102 7.36 -5.58 7.06
N PRO A 103 7.03 -6.24 5.92
CA PRO A 103 7.80 -6.07 4.68
C PRO A 103 7.73 -4.65 4.09
N ARG A 104 6.76 -3.86 4.56
CA ARG A 104 6.43 -2.51 4.07
C ARG A 104 6.93 -1.42 4.99
N ILE A 105 7.57 -1.77 6.10
CA ILE A 105 7.89 -0.84 7.18
C ILE A 105 8.84 0.28 6.73
N GLU A 106 9.80 -0.03 5.84
CA GLU A 106 10.72 0.97 5.29
C GLU A 106 10.01 1.98 4.40
N ALA A 107 9.11 1.53 3.52
CA ALA A 107 8.28 2.40 2.70
C ALA A 107 7.31 3.24 3.56
N LEU A 108 6.81 2.67 4.66
CA LEU A 108 5.98 3.37 5.64
C LEU A 108 6.78 4.39 6.48
N LYS A 109 8.10 4.28 6.58
CA LYS A 109 8.98 5.26 7.27
C LYS A 109 9.38 6.42 6.37
N CYS A 110 9.25 6.33 5.04
CA CYS A 110 9.73 7.38 4.13
C CYS A 110 9.18 8.78 4.44
N TYR A 111 7.92 8.90 4.89
CA TYR A 111 7.32 10.21 5.24
C TYR A 111 8.00 10.90 6.43
N LEU A 112 8.73 10.16 7.25
CA LEU A 112 9.49 10.70 8.39
C LEU A 112 10.65 11.58 7.94
N PHE A 113 11.13 11.40 6.70
CA PHE A 113 12.33 12.05 6.19
C PHE A 113 12.04 13.12 5.15
N ASP A 114 10.81 13.20 4.64
CA ASP A 114 10.40 14.19 3.63
C ASP A 114 9.08 14.86 4.04
N ALA A 115 9.14 16.18 4.23
CA ALA A 115 7.99 16.98 4.65
C ALA A 115 6.85 17.00 3.62
N ARG A 116 7.16 16.76 2.33
CA ARG A 116 6.17 16.73 1.25
C ARG A 116 5.28 15.50 1.31
N LEU A 117 5.77 14.45 1.97
CA LEU A 117 5.05 13.19 2.14
C LEU A 117 4.14 13.27 3.37
N GLN A 118 2.93 12.76 3.21
CA GLN A 118 1.95 12.61 4.27
C GLN A 118 1.93 11.17 4.77
N ILE A 119 1.53 10.98 6.03
CA ILE A 119 1.39 9.67 6.67
C ILE A 119 0.36 8.76 5.92
N ASP A 120 -0.62 9.39 5.25
CA ASP A 120 -1.65 8.73 4.46
C ASP A 120 -1.78 9.36 3.07
N ASN A 121 -2.11 8.55 2.06
CA ASN A 121 -2.37 9.00 0.70
C ASN A 121 -3.86 9.33 0.46
N ASN A 122 -4.65 9.51 1.52
CA ASN A 122 -6.10 9.71 1.42
C ASN A 122 -6.48 10.89 0.52
N LEU A 123 -5.70 11.97 0.52
CA LEU A 123 -5.95 13.12 -0.37
C LEU A 123 -5.84 12.73 -1.84
N THR A 124 -4.76 12.03 -2.21
CA THR A 124 -4.55 11.54 -3.58
C THR A 124 -5.61 10.52 -3.97
N GLU A 125 -5.93 9.56 -3.09
CA GLU A 125 -6.98 8.57 -3.34
C GLU A 125 -8.34 9.22 -3.55
N ASN A 126 -8.69 10.22 -2.74
CA ASN A 126 -9.93 10.98 -2.92
C ASN A 126 -9.91 11.82 -4.20
N ALA A 127 -8.76 12.36 -4.62
CA ALA A 127 -8.63 13.13 -5.86
C ALA A 127 -8.78 12.26 -7.12
N ILE A 128 -8.29 11.02 -7.10
CA ILE A 128 -8.42 10.09 -8.24
C ILE A 128 -9.74 9.30 -8.23
N ARG A 129 -10.42 9.18 -7.07
CA ARG A 129 -11.66 8.41 -6.93
C ARG A 129 -12.74 8.80 -7.95
N PRO A 130 -13.00 10.09 -8.26
CA PRO A 130 -13.97 10.46 -9.29
C PRO A 130 -13.64 9.86 -10.67
N VAL A 131 -12.36 9.81 -11.02
CA VAL A 131 -11.88 9.27 -12.31
C VAL A 131 -12.00 7.74 -12.36
N ALA A 132 -11.77 7.06 -11.23
CA ALA A 132 -11.89 5.61 -11.13
C ALA A 132 -13.36 5.13 -11.07
N VAL A 133 -14.25 5.88 -10.41
CA VAL A 133 -15.67 5.54 -10.27
C VAL A 133 -16.45 5.82 -11.56
N GLY A 134 -15.99 6.74 -12.41
CA GLY A 134 -16.53 6.98 -13.76
C GLY A 134 -16.37 5.80 -14.75
N LYS A 135 -15.67 4.72 -14.35
CA LYS A 135 -15.54 3.46 -15.13
C LYS A 135 -16.46 2.35 -14.62
N LYS A 136 -17.65 2.67 -14.12
CA LYS A 136 -18.76 1.72 -14.26
C LYS A 136 -19.11 1.66 -15.75
N ILE A 137 -18.62 0.64 -16.45
CA ILE A 137 -19.26 0.18 -17.68
C ILE A 137 -20.63 -0.33 -17.23
N THR A 138 -21.62 0.57 -17.22
CA THR A 138 -23.01 0.18 -17.21
C THR A 138 -23.28 -0.42 -18.59
N CYS A 139 -23.17 -1.74 -18.72
CA CYS A 139 -24.00 -2.42 -19.70
C CYS A 139 -25.44 -2.23 -19.22
N SER A 140 -26.10 -1.17 -19.68
CA SER A 140 -27.55 -1.06 -19.57
C SER A 140 -28.18 -2.22 -20.36
N PRO A 141 -29.19 -2.94 -19.84
CA PRO A 141 -29.74 -4.13 -20.51
C PRO A 141 -30.60 -3.84 -21.75
N ASP A 142 -30.74 -2.59 -22.17
CA ASP A 142 -31.84 -2.20 -23.05
C ASP A 142 -31.40 -1.94 -24.49
N HIS A 143 -30.99 -2.99 -25.21
CA HIS A 143 -31.25 -3.12 -26.65
C HIS A 143 -30.82 -4.49 -27.17
N ILE A 144 -31.67 -5.51 -26.99
CA ILE A 144 -31.71 -6.64 -27.91
C ILE A 144 -32.65 -6.22 -29.04
N HIS A 145 -32.08 -5.76 -30.15
CA HIS A 145 -32.72 -5.84 -31.46
C HIS A 145 -31.86 -6.74 -32.34
N LEU A 146 -32.32 -7.99 -32.46
CA LEU A 146 -31.91 -8.90 -33.51
C LEU A 146 -32.31 -8.29 -34.85
N HIS A 147 -31.32 -7.80 -35.60
CA HIS A 147 -31.44 -7.72 -37.05
C HIS A 147 -30.15 -8.24 -37.68
N ASN A 148 -30.29 -9.35 -38.37
CA ASN A 148 -29.36 -9.88 -39.37
C ASN A 148 -28.92 -8.76 -40.32
N MET A 149 -27.61 -8.50 -40.41
CA MET A 149 -26.88 -8.24 -41.67
C MET A 149 -25.37 -8.39 -41.42
N GLN A 150 -24.71 -9.26 -42.18
CA GLN A 150 -23.28 -9.19 -42.51
C GLN A 150 -23.15 -8.57 -43.93
N PRO A 151 -21.96 -8.24 -44.47
CA PRO A 151 -20.70 -7.75 -43.86
C PRO A 151 -20.08 -6.55 -44.62
N SER A 152 -19.17 -5.78 -44.02
CA SER A 152 -18.07 -5.14 -44.78
C SER A 152 -16.90 -4.69 -43.88
N SER A 153 -15.84 -5.49 -43.95
CA SER A 153 -14.41 -5.17 -43.86
C SER A 153 -13.95 -3.83 -43.22
N ILE A 154 -13.35 -3.90 -42.03
CA ILE A 154 -12.14 -3.13 -41.72
C ILE A 154 -11.12 -4.07 -41.09
N HIS A 155 -10.02 -4.22 -41.81
CA HIS A 155 -8.85 -5.04 -41.53
C HIS A 155 -7.97 -4.34 -40.48
N CYS A 156 -7.55 -5.05 -39.42
CA CYS A 156 -6.50 -4.55 -38.53
C CYS A 156 -5.44 -5.64 -38.36
N LEU A 157 -4.26 -5.39 -38.94
CA LEU A 157 -3.10 -6.29 -38.97
C LEU A 157 -2.61 -6.65 -37.54
N PRO A 158 -2.14 -7.89 -37.31
CA PRO A 158 -1.38 -8.24 -36.11
C PRO A 158 0.09 -7.82 -36.25
N LEU A 159 0.56 -6.89 -35.42
CA LEU A 159 1.99 -6.59 -35.30
C LEU A 159 2.70 -7.70 -34.52
N ALA A 160 3.71 -8.29 -35.17
CA ALA A 160 4.50 -9.41 -34.70
C ALA A 160 5.31 -9.07 -33.42
N LYS A 161 5.39 -10.03 -32.51
CA LYS A 161 6.21 -9.97 -31.29
C LYS A 161 7.68 -10.31 -31.62
N PRO A 162 8.67 -9.54 -31.14
CA PRO A 162 10.07 -9.97 -31.20
C PRO A 162 10.35 -11.10 -30.20
N LYS A 163 11.05 -12.15 -30.67
CA LYS A 163 11.56 -13.25 -29.84
C LYS A 163 12.75 -12.75 -29.03
N ILE A 164 12.65 -12.76 -27.70
CA ILE A 164 13.79 -12.55 -26.81
C ILE A 164 14.08 -13.89 -26.13
N SER A 165 15.27 -14.44 -26.40
CA SER A 165 15.78 -15.67 -25.82
C SER A 165 16.39 -15.39 -24.43
N ILE A 166 15.87 -16.06 -23.40
CA ILE A 166 16.42 -16.03 -22.04
C ILE A 166 17.39 -17.21 -21.88
N PRO A 167 18.66 -17.00 -21.47
CA PRO A 167 19.57 -18.10 -21.14
C PRO A 167 19.17 -18.80 -19.83
N LYS A 168 19.23 -20.13 -19.82
CA LYS A 168 18.91 -20.97 -18.64
C LYS A 168 20.01 -20.88 -17.57
N PRO A 169 19.66 -20.89 -16.27
CA PRO A 169 20.65 -20.94 -15.19
C PRO A 169 21.34 -22.31 -15.13
N GLY A 170 22.66 -22.29 -14.99
CA GLY A 170 23.51 -23.47 -14.84
C GLY A 170 23.25 -24.21 -13.53
N SER A 171 23.17 -25.53 -13.63
CA SER A 171 23.08 -26.47 -12.51
C SER A 171 24.39 -26.53 -11.70
N PRO A 172 24.33 -26.78 -10.37
CA PRO A 172 25.50 -26.83 -9.52
C PRO A 172 26.34 -28.09 -9.80
N LYS A 173 27.66 -27.92 -9.91
CA LYS A 173 28.59 -29.05 -9.98
C LYS A 173 28.82 -29.62 -8.58
N ARG A 174 28.89 -30.95 -8.54
CA ARG A 174 29.21 -31.81 -7.41
C ARG A 174 30.62 -31.58 -6.89
#